data_AF-A0A7X0IZ84-F1
#
_entry.id   AF-A0A7X0IZ84-F1
#
_cell.length_a   1.000
_cell.length_b   1.000
_cell.length_c   1.000
_cell.angle_alpha   90.00
_cell.angle_beta   90.00
_cell.angle_gamma   90.00
#
_symmetry.space_group_name_H-M   'P 1'
#
loop_
_entity.id
_entity.type
_entity.pdbx_description
1 polymer ?
#
loop_
_entity_poly.entity_id
_entity_poly.type
_entity_poly.pdbx_seq_one_letter_code
_entity_poly.pdbx_strand_id
1 'polypeptide(L)'
;MEIELTIAKNLVTRALLEQKGIPCVCRVGLGHDFEIDFIPPLPEAHGIVSNWDRKKIEERAPAGAGGRYTHYCFGKLSLMPIEGRKYAIVDLIFFYEDFGWCPVVVDGEYGPIGSFWDEEE
;
A
#
# COMPACT_ATOMS: atom_id res chain seq x y z
N MET A 1 15.92 -0.49 0.10
CA MET A 1 14.90 -1.54 0.38
C MET A 1 14.58 -2.27 -0.93
N GLU A 2 14.23 -3.58 -0.92
CA GLU A 2 13.94 -4.37 -2.14
C GLU A 2 12.59 -5.09 -2.07
N ILE A 3 11.97 -5.33 -3.24
CA ILE A 3 10.75 -6.14 -3.40
C ILE A 3 10.89 -7.12 -4.57
N GLU A 4 10.38 -8.34 -4.39
CA GLU A 4 10.24 -9.33 -5.47
C GLU A 4 8.80 -9.38 -5.96
N LEU A 5 8.59 -9.21 -7.28
CA LEU A 5 7.26 -9.13 -7.88
C LEU A 5 6.93 -10.35 -8.73
N THR A 6 5.75 -10.92 -8.50
CA THR A 6 5.13 -11.89 -9.41
C THR A 6 4.03 -11.22 -10.21
N ILE A 7 4.38 -10.73 -11.40
CA ILE A 7 3.46 -10.00 -12.29
C ILE A 7 3.60 -10.45 -13.76
N ALA A 8 2.50 -10.36 -14.52
CA ALA A 8 2.49 -10.74 -15.94
C ALA A 8 3.37 -9.77 -16.76
N LYS A 9 4.27 -10.32 -17.58
CA LYS A 9 5.16 -9.54 -18.46
C LYS A 9 4.40 -9.11 -19.72
N ASN A 10 3.86 -7.90 -19.72
CA ASN A 10 3.19 -7.28 -20.87
C ASN A 10 3.41 -5.76 -20.89
N LEU A 11 2.91 -5.09 -21.94
CA LEU A 11 3.08 -3.64 -22.12
C LEU A 11 2.44 -2.81 -21.00
N VAL A 12 1.28 -3.24 -20.50
CA VAL A 12 0.54 -2.53 -19.44
C VAL A 12 1.32 -2.56 -18.14
N THR A 13 1.80 -3.75 -17.73
CA THR A 13 2.65 -3.92 -16.55
C THR A 13 3.95 -3.12 -16.67
N ARG A 14 4.57 -3.12 -17.86
CA ARG A 14 5.80 -2.34 -18.07
C ARG A 14 5.56 -0.84 -17.90
N ALA A 15 4.50 -0.32 -18.52
CA ALA A 15 4.14 1.09 -18.41
C ALA A 15 3.84 1.48 -16.95
N LEU A 16 3.17 0.60 -16.19
CA LEU A 16 2.92 0.77 -14.76
C LEU A 16 4.23 0.87 -13.95
N LEU A 17 5.17 -0.07 -14.15
CA LEU A 17 6.44 -0.12 -13.40
C LEU A 17 7.40 1.03 -13.73
N GLU A 18 7.23 1.70 -14.88
CA GLU A 18 7.99 2.89 -15.25
C GLU A 18 7.43 4.17 -14.60
N GLN A 19 6.25 4.14 -13.97
CA GLN A 19 5.67 5.31 -13.30
C GLN A 19 6.28 5.56 -11.92
N LYS A 20 6.32 6.84 -11.53
CA LYS A 20 6.59 7.23 -10.15
C LYS A 20 5.30 7.29 -9.34
N GLY A 21 5.37 6.92 -8.06
CA GLY A 21 4.24 7.03 -7.14
C GLY A 21 3.05 6.14 -7.52
N ILE A 22 3.31 4.90 -7.92
CA ILE A 22 2.30 3.89 -8.27
C ILE A 22 1.39 3.64 -7.04
N PRO A 23 0.05 3.75 -7.17
CA PRO A 23 -0.87 3.48 -6.08
C PRO A 23 -0.78 2.02 -5.61
N CYS A 24 -0.77 1.83 -4.30
CA CYS A 24 -0.70 0.51 -3.69
C CYS A 24 -1.48 0.42 -2.37
N VAL A 25 -1.72 -0.82 -1.93
CA VAL A 25 -2.10 -1.14 -0.55
C VAL A 25 -0.89 -1.77 0.13
N CYS A 26 -0.48 -1.19 1.24
CA CYS A 26 0.64 -1.66 2.04
C CYS A 26 0.13 -2.36 3.30
N ARG A 27 0.69 -3.55 3.54
CA ARG A 27 0.37 -4.40 4.68
C ARG A 27 1.65 -4.83 5.37
N VAL A 28 1.87 -4.34 6.59
CA VAL A 28 3.04 -4.67 7.41
C VAL A 28 2.59 -5.49 8.60
N GLY A 29 3.11 -6.70 8.77
CA GLY A 29 2.80 -7.61 9.87
C GLY A 29 3.80 -7.52 11.03
N LEU A 30 3.55 -8.31 12.08
CA LEU A 30 4.55 -8.55 13.12
C LEU A 30 5.63 -9.50 12.57
N GLY A 31 6.90 -9.10 12.57
CA GLY A 31 8.03 -9.93 12.10
C GLY A 31 8.50 -9.58 10.68
N HIS A 32 8.53 -10.56 9.76
CA HIS A 32 9.08 -10.43 8.40
C HIS A 32 8.04 -10.24 7.29
N ASP A 33 6.76 -10.09 7.64
CA ASP A 33 5.68 -9.96 6.67
C ASP A 33 5.53 -8.49 6.23
N PHE A 34 5.99 -8.15 5.03
CA PHE A 34 5.69 -6.90 4.37
C PHE A 34 5.18 -7.17 2.95
N GLU A 35 3.88 -6.98 2.76
CA GLU A 35 3.18 -7.23 1.50
C GLU A 35 2.71 -5.91 0.87
N ILE A 36 2.83 -5.82 -0.45
CA ILE A 36 2.38 -4.66 -1.24
C ILE A 36 1.53 -5.16 -2.40
N ASP A 37 0.28 -4.72 -2.47
CA ASP A 37 -0.59 -4.93 -3.62
C ASP A 37 -0.62 -3.66 -4.47
N PHE A 38 -0.38 -3.81 -5.77
CA PHE A 38 -0.53 -2.69 -6.71
C PHE A 38 -2.01 -2.53 -7.04
N ILE A 39 -2.51 -1.31 -6.92
CA ILE A 39 -3.84 -0.96 -7.40
C ILE A 39 -3.60 -0.31 -8.76
N PRO A 40 -3.66 -1.05 -9.89
CA PRO A 40 -3.85 -0.36 -11.16
C PRO A 40 -5.14 0.44 -11.00
N PRO A 41 -5.19 1.71 -11.43
CA PRO A 41 -6.48 2.36 -11.60
C PRO A 41 -7.24 1.51 -12.62
N LEU A 42 -8.14 0.64 -12.14
CA LEU A 42 -9.11 -0.03 -13.00
C LEU A 42 -9.85 1.07 -13.78
N PRO A 43 -10.29 0.83 -15.03
CA PRO A 43 -11.29 1.71 -15.62
C PRO A 43 -12.44 1.84 -14.62
N GLU A 44 -12.83 3.08 -14.34
CA GLU A 44 -13.76 3.46 -13.28
C GLU A 44 -15.00 2.55 -13.32
N ALA A 45 -15.13 1.69 -12.30
CA ALA A 45 -16.27 0.81 -12.12
C ALA A 45 -16.94 1.18 -10.79
N HIS A 46 -17.99 1.98 -10.88
CA HIS A 46 -18.78 2.45 -9.75
C HIS A 46 -20.15 1.76 -9.77
N GLY A 47 -20.57 1.21 -8.63
CA GLY A 47 -21.87 0.57 -8.46
C GLY A 47 -22.46 0.91 -7.08
N ILE A 48 -23.72 1.35 -7.08
CA ILE A 48 -24.47 1.64 -5.85
C ILE A 48 -25.31 0.42 -5.51
N VAL A 49 -25.08 -0.18 -4.35
CA VAL A 49 -25.85 -1.32 -3.84
C VAL A 49 -27.04 -0.80 -3.05
N SER A 50 -28.25 -1.06 -3.54
CA SER A 50 -29.52 -0.75 -2.86
C SER A 50 -30.14 -2.01 -2.23
N ASN A 51 -31.06 -1.83 -1.27
CA ASN A 51 -31.81 -2.92 -0.59
C ASN A 51 -30.94 -3.94 0.17
N TRP A 52 -29.92 -3.46 0.88
CA TRP A 52 -29.11 -4.27 1.78
C TRP A 52 -29.43 -3.94 3.24
N ASP A 53 -29.07 -4.84 4.14
CA ASP A 53 -29.29 -4.71 5.58
C ASP A 53 -27.95 -4.81 6.29
N ARG A 54 -27.58 -3.73 6.98
CA ARG A 54 -26.32 -3.61 7.72
C ARG A 54 -26.15 -4.71 8.74
N LYS A 55 -27.20 -5.06 9.49
CA LYS A 55 -27.12 -6.07 10.54
C LYS A 55 -26.85 -7.44 9.95
N LYS A 56 -27.44 -7.74 8.78
CA LYS A 56 -27.14 -8.98 8.03
C LYS A 56 -25.71 -9.01 7.48
N ILE A 57 -25.13 -7.85 7.15
CA ILE A 57 -23.71 -7.77 6.78
C ILE A 57 -22.84 -8.00 8.00
N GLU A 58 -23.11 -7.35 9.13
CA GLU A 58 -22.31 -7.50 10.36
C GLU A 58 -22.41 -8.91 10.96
N GLU A 59 -23.54 -9.60 10.80
CA GLU A 59 -23.70 -11.04 11.10
C GLU A 59 -22.78 -11.95 10.26
N ARG A 60 -22.35 -11.47 9.09
CA ARG A 60 -21.61 -12.24 8.08
C ARG A 60 -20.19 -11.73 7.85
N ALA A 61 -19.88 -10.51 8.29
CA ALA A 61 -18.63 -9.80 8.12
C ALA A 61 -18.42 -8.86 9.34
N PRO A 62 -17.48 -9.17 10.25
CA PRO A 62 -17.26 -8.37 11.45
C PRO A 62 -16.71 -6.97 11.10
N ALA A 63 -17.24 -5.94 11.77
CA ALA A 63 -16.62 -4.62 11.77
C ALA A 63 -15.26 -4.72 12.50
N GLY A 64 -14.19 -4.29 11.84
CA GLY A 64 -12.83 -4.59 12.27
C GLY A 64 -12.40 -3.89 13.57
N ALA A 65 -11.71 -4.65 14.43
CA ALA A 65 -10.59 -4.25 15.29
C ALA A 65 -9.61 -5.45 15.34
N GLY A 66 -8.32 -5.21 15.04
CA GLY A 66 -7.27 -6.23 15.06
C GLY A 66 -7.20 -7.13 13.80
N GLY A 67 -6.04 -7.15 13.14
CA GLY A 67 -5.75 -7.98 11.97
C GLY A 67 -4.31 -8.51 11.98
N ARG A 68 -3.94 -9.35 11.00
CA ARG A 68 -2.57 -9.89 10.85
C ARG A 68 -1.51 -8.78 10.71
N TYR A 69 -1.92 -7.65 10.16
CA TYR A 69 -1.04 -6.54 9.84
C TYR A 69 -1.19 -5.42 10.87
N THR A 70 -0.06 -4.96 11.39
CA THR A 70 0.06 -3.77 12.24
C THR A 70 -0.19 -2.49 11.46
N HIS A 71 0.07 -2.50 10.15
CA HIS A 71 -0.24 -1.40 9.25
C HIS A 71 -1.00 -1.96 8.05
N TYR A 72 -2.17 -1.39 7.77
CA TYR A 72 -2.97 -1.66 6.58
C TYR A 72 -3.41 -0.30 6.03
N CYS A 73 -2.78 0.17 4.96
CA CYS A 73 -2.99 1.52 4.46
C CYS A 73 -2.83 1.61 2.95
N PHE A 74 -3.35 2.67 2.37
CA PHE A 74 -3.00 3.04 1.00
C PHE A 74 -1.61 3.64 0.96
N GLY A 75 -0.94 3.55 -0.19
CA GLY A 75 0.39 4.10 -0.37
C GLY A 75 0.69 4.46 -1.82
N LYS A 76 1.87 5.05 -1.99
CA LYS A 76 2.50 5.28 -3.29
C LYS A 76 3.90 4.68 -3.27
N LEU A 77 4.27 4.04 -4.38
CA LEU A 77 5.53 3.32 -4.52
C LEU A 77 6.20 3.66 -5.86
N SER A 78 7.50 3.93 -5.83
CA SER A 78 8.36 4.02 -7.02
C SER A 78 9.39 2.90 -7.00
N LEU A 79 9.63 2.26 -8.16
CA LEU A 79 10.53 1.12 -8.28
C LEU A 79 11.65 1.38 -9.28
N MET A 80 12.82 0.80 -9.03
CA MET A 80 13.91 0.71 -9.99
C MET A 80 14.27 -0.76 -10.22
N PRO A 81 14.36 -1.23 -11.48
CA PRO A 81 14.72 -2.61 -11.76
C PRO A 81 16.15 -2.91 -11.31
N ILE A 82 16.35 -4.09 -10.71
CA ILE A 82 17.68 -4.64 -10.39
C ILE A 82 18.00 -5.78 -11.35
N GLU A 83 17.50 -6.98 -11.05
CA GLU A 83 17.68 -8.18 -11.87
C GLU A 83 16.47 -9.12 -11.73
N GLY A 84 16.06 -9.73 -12.85
CA GLY A 84 15.02 -10.75 -12.85
C GLY A 84 13.65 -10.22 -12.40
N ARG A 85 13.21 -10.62 -11.21
CA ARG A 85 11.93 -10.20 -10.58
C ARG A 85 12.13 -9.23 -9.42
N LYS A 86 13.37 -8.79 -9.18
CA LYS A 86 13.73 -7.92 -8.06
C LYS A 86 13.78 -6.46 -8.48
N TYR A 87 13.27 -5.61 -7.60
CA TYR A 87 13.24 -4.17 -7.77
C TYR A 87 13.68 -3.50 -6.48
N ALA A 88 14.44 -2.41 -6.60
CA ALA A 88 14.69 -1.50 -5.49
C ALA A 88 13.45 -0.63 -5.28
N ILE A 89 13.01 -0.48 -4.04
CA ILE A 89 12.04 0.54 -3.63
C ILE A 89 12.80 1.85 -3.51
N VAL A 90 12.51 2.80 -4.40
CA VAL A 90 13.13 4.13 -4.43
C VAL A 90 12.34 5.11 -3.58
N ASP A 91 11.02 5.09 -3.71
CA ASP A 91 10.11 5.91 -2.90
C ASP A 91 8.99 5.03 -2.37
N LEU A 92 8.65 5.20 -1.09
CA LEU A 92 7.49 4.58 -0.48
C LEU A 92 6.85 5.57 0.48
N ILE A 93 5.56 5.80 0.32
CA ILE A 93 4.79 6.73 1.13
C ILE A 93 3.50 6.04 1.55
N PHE A 94 3.21 6.02 2.85
CA PHE A 94 1.95 5.54 3.39
C PHE A 94 0.95 6.68 3.53
N PHE A 95 -0.34 6.37 3.45
CA PHE A 95 -1.42 7.32 3.68
C PHE A 95 -2.23 6.91 4.90
N TYR A 96 -2.34 7.81 5.86
CA TYR A 96 -3.24 7.70 7.00
C TYR A 96 -4.22 8.86 6.98
N GLU A 97 -5.48 8.61 7.35
CA GLU A 97 -6.52 9.65 7.34
C GLU A 97 -6.16 10.81 8.27
N ASP A 98 -5.57 10.51 9.43
CA ASP A 98 -5.24 11.52 10.46
C ASP A 98 -3.91 12.25 10.22
N PHE A 99 -2.99 11.67 9.44
CA PHE A 99 -1.62 12.18 9.26
C PHE A 99 -1.25 12.50 7.81
N GLY A 100 -2.11 12.16 6.85
CA GLY A 100 -1.85 12.33 5.43
C GLY A 100 -0.73 11.41 4.93
N TRP A 101 0.12 11.95 4.06
CA TRP A 101 1.20 11.21 3.39
C TRP A 101 2.46 11.14 4.26
N CYS A 102 2.76 9.96 4.77
CA CYS A 102 3.92 9.67 5.61
C CYS A 102 5.04 9.03 4.77
N PRO A 103 6.15 9.73 4.49
CA PRO A 103 7.27 9.17 3.73
C PRO A 103 8.00 8.09 4.54
N VAL A 104 8.08 6.88 4.01
CA VAL A 104 8.74 5.72 4.62
C VAL A 104 10.11 5.49 3.99
N VAL A 105 10.20 5.61 2.67
CA VAL A 105 11.45 5.54 1.89
C VAL A 105 11.51 6.75 0.96
N VAL A 106 12.65 7.43 0.92
CA VAL A 106 12.94 8.58 0.05
C VAL A 106 14.30 8.37 -0.58
N ASP A 107 14.36 8.41 -1.92
CA ASP A 107 15.60 8.21 -2.69
C ASP A 107 16.36 6.90 -2.34
N GLY A 108 15.63 5.84 -1.99
CA GLY A 108 16.15 4.51 -1.66
C GLY A 108 16.54 4.28 -0.20
N GLU A 109 16.54 5.34 0.61
CA GLU A 109 16.87 5.34 2.04
C GLU A 109 15.63 5.53 2.92
N TYR A 110 15.71 5.18 4.20
CA TYR A 110 14.60 5.45 5.12
C TYR A 110 14.32 6.95 5.21
N GLY A 111 13.04 7.30 5.12
CA GLY A 111 12.55 8.67 5.20
C GLY A 111 12.75 9.29 6.60
N PRO A 112 12.49 10.60 6.73
CA PRO A 112 12.59 11.28 8.02
C PRO A 112 11.63 10.68 9.05
N ILE A 113 12.04 10.69 10.33
CA ILE A 113 11.15 10.32 11.44
C ILE A 113 9.98 11.30 11.47
N GLY A 114 8.76 10.79 11.43
CA GLY A 114 7.56 11.62 11.52
C GLY A 114 7.26 12.05 12.96
N SER A 115 6.77 13.28 13.10
CA SER A 115 6.25 13.80 14.37
C SER A 115 4.77 13.41 14.49
N PHE A 116 4.52 12.19 14.95
CA PHE A 116 3.16 11.63 15.10
C PHE A 116 2.65 11.68 16.54
N TRP A 117 3.57 11.86 17.48
CA TRP A 117 3.29 11.97 18.91
C TRP A 117 4.00 13.22 19.39
N ASP A 118 3.34 14.03 20.21
CA ASP A 118 4.03 15.05 20.99
C ASP A 118 5.04 14.31 21.88
N GLU A 119 6.30 14.76 21.91
CA GLU A 119 7.25 14.28 22.92
C GLU A 119 6.62 14.62 24.29
N GLU A 120 6.20 13.61 25.06
CA GLU A 120 5.75 13.81 26.43
C GLU A 120 6.88 14.53 27.19
N GLU A 121 6.65 15.80 27.56
CA GLU A 121 7.53 16.60 28.43
C GLU A 121 7.75 15.96 29.81
#